data_AF-A0A975GIU9-F1
#
_entry.id   AF-A0A975GIU9-F1
#
_cell.length_a   1.000
_cell.length_b   1.000
_cell.length_c   1.000
_cell.angle_alpha   90.00
_cell.angle_beta   90.00
_cell.angle_gamma   90.00
#
_symmetry.space_group_name_H-M   'P 1'
#
loop_
_entity.id
_entity.type
_entity.pdbx_description
1 polymer ?
#
loop_
_entity_poly.entity_id
_entity_poly.type
_entity_poly.pdbx_seq_one_letter_code
_entity_poly.pdbx_strand_id
1 'polypeptide(L)'
;MAKKAFIVGVNTYGLQYAEKDASRMEECLKKYQYEIFKTNGNKKDIISCFDSMLDSCNQTDIVIVYFSGHAIIEGNALYFLLEETPMNSSKINIDHLILKFNKSNRASSKLVILDCCNSGSARWDSHFADNIFILTSSGRFERSREFDNFKAGFLTYYFCNNILNPCHEFIDKDYKIRLKRFYNWIKIQAQMINSSEDDIDVSIPHLFGDHIKDIEIVKVSSSYFFPSDFDELIEKEKNLSFHVKRNALINEIRKQFKRENFIILKGQPLVGKSRLLENLSENLSCDYVTLEISSHGCRVEKSDTFIYDLAEKTIIEFKRWAEQNSIDFLLDSPTWDHYSRGNAQIAFSQLLRLLKKKAGKLPLLFIIDEIEHLLDRTVETDKQSFVFLDWLVRNPKNGFFIFAGSQYIDFSHNEQFGNIIAKGRVLHVPYYEKGIVQNIYAAVQKYIDDETDIIPKFCVYTNGHPRIIRYLVDELLKRFKYNLTEQHKKIIENDFDLIIESVTAKSCEILWMLWKRLSIEEKFITWLISRELYTDFKYNCDKIIELSKHHIENTAIDIDKGIKKLILREWAEWCDDNKMTFRFKLGIFPHWIQYYSITLENDLKWKK
;
A
#
# COMPACT_ATOMS: atom_id res chain seq x y z
N MET A 1 25.26 17.66 -1.76
CA MET A 1 24.39 16.76 -2.54
C MET A 1 23.68 17.58 -3.60
N ALA A 2 24.15 17.52 -4.85
CA ALA A 2 23.44 18.12 -5.97
C ALA A 2 22.37 17.15 -6.49
N LYS A 3 21.37 17.71 -7.19
CA LYS A 3 20.33 16.96 -7.90
C LYS A 3 20.53 17.20 -9.38
N LYS A 4 20.65 16.14 -10.18
CA LYS A 4 20.91 16.23 -11.62
C LYS A 4 19.92 15.37 -12.40
N ALA A 5 19.48 15.85 -13.56
CA ALA A 5 18.57 15.10 -14.41
C ALA A 5 19.03 15.10 -15.87
N PHE A 6 19.17 13.92 -16.46
CA PHE A 6 19.33 13.74 -17.89
C PHE A 6 17.98 13.42 -18.51
N ILE A 7 17.58 14.18 -19.54
CA ILE A 7 16.22 14.11 -20.09
C ILE A 7 16.29 14.03 -21.61
N VAL A 8 15.67 13.00 -22.19
CA VAL A 8 15.54 12.81 -23.63
C VAL A 8 14.09 12.50 -23.96
N GLY A 9 13.53 13.25 -24.91
CA GLY A 9 12.22 13.00 -25.49
C GLY A 9 12.30 13.06 -27.00
N VAL A 10 11.84 12.04 -27.72
CA VAL A 10 11.89 12.03 -29.19
C VAL A 10 10.59 11.49 -29.78
N ASN A 11 9.91 12.32 -30.55
CA ASN A 11 8.74 11.95 -31.33
C ASN A 11 9.18 11.16 -32.57
N THR A 12 8.78 9.89 -32.67
CA THR A 12 9.00 9.03 -33.84
C THR A 12 7.79 8.13 -34.06
N TYR A 13 7.59 7.64 -35.28
CA TYR A 13 6.53 6.67 -35.60
C TYR A 13 5.12 7.10 -35.14
N GLY A 14 4.80 8.39 -35.33
CA GLY A 14 3.49 8.93 -34.99
C GLY A 14 3.27 9.28 -33.51
N LEU A 15 4.29 9.12 -32.64
CA LEU A 15 4.26 9.71 -31.30
C LEU A 15 4.22 11.24 -31.39
N GLN A 16 3.38 11.87 -30.58
CA GLN A 16 3.12 13.31 -30.59
C GLN A 16 3.60 14.01 -29.32
N TYR A 17 3.67 13.30 -28.20
CA TYR A 17 3.86 13.90 -26.88
C TYR A 17 5.21 13.60 -26.23
N ALA A 18 6.06 12.71 -26.76
CA ALA A 18 7.35 12.38 -26.15
C ALA A 18 8.28 13.60 -25.89
N GLU A 19 8.36 14.57 -26.82
CA GLU A 19 9.10 15.82 -26.58
C GLU A 19 8.45 16.73 -25.53
N LYS A 20 7.12 16.73 -25.50
CA LYS A 20 6.33 17.47 -24.50
C LYS A 20 6.50 16.86 -23.12
N ASP A 21 6.58 15.54 -23.05
CA ASP A 21 6.85 14.75 -21.87
C ASP A 21 8.24 15.07 -21.28
N ALA A 22 9.28 15.13 -22.12
CA ALA A 22 10.58 15.62 -21.71
C ALA A 22 10.54 17.07 -21.18
N SER A 23 9.73 17.93 -21.78
CA SER A 23 9.59 19.33 -21.35
C SER A 23 8.84 19.45 -20.02
N ARG A 24 7.81 18.61 -19.79
CA ARG A 24 7.10 18.51 -18.50
C ARG A 24 8.02 18.00 -17.40
N MET A 25 8.84 16.99 -17.69
CA MET A 25 9.82 16.46 -16.75
C MET A 25 10.86 17.51 -16.36
N GLU A 26 11.35 18.29 -17.34
CA GLU A 26 12.27 19.41 -17.10
C GLU A 26 11.66 20.46 -16.17
N GLU A 27 10.45 20.95 -16.47
CA GLU A 27 9.75 21.95 -15.66
C GLU A 27 9.56 21.44 -14.22
N CYS A 28 9.06 20.21 -14.11
CA CYS A 28 8.82 19.52 -12.86
C CYS A 28 10.09 19.45 -11.98
N LEU A 29 11.20 18.96 -12.54
CA LEU A 29 12.44 18.78 -11.79
C LEU A 29 13.17 20.11 -11.51
N LYS A 30 13.08 21.11 -12.41
CA LYS A 30 13.62 22.46 -12.17
C LYS A 30 13.02 23.12 -10.93
N LYS A 31 11.71 22.94 -10.68
CA LYS A 31 11.04 23.42 -9.46
C LYS A 31 11.71 22.92 -8.18
N TYR A 32 12.37 21.77 -8.23
CA TYR A 32 13.09 21.15 -7.12
C TYR A 32 14.61 21.23 -7.25
N GLN A 33 15.10 22.25 -7.98
CA GLN A 33 16.52 22.60 -8.09
C GLN A 33 17.39 21.49 -8.71
N TYR A 34 16.82 20.68 -9.60
CA TYR A 34 17.62 19.80 -10.44
C TYR A 34 18.39 20.59 -11.49
N GLU A 35 19.68 20.31 -11.63
CA GLU A 35 20.48 20.70 -12.78
C GLU A 35 20.07 19.83 -13.98
N ILE A 36 19.61 20.45 -15.07
CA ILE A 36 19.02 19.74 -16.21
C ILE A 36 20.01 19.62 -17.37
N PHE A 37 20.19 18.39 -17.83
CA PHE A 37 20.92 17.99 -19.03
C PHE A 37 19.90 17.43 -20.03
N LYS A 38 19.31 18.31 -20.85
CA LYS A 38 18.29 17.95 -21.84
C LYS A 38 18.85 18.02 -23.25
N THR A 39 18.53 17.03 -24.08
CA THR A 39 18.88 17.04 -25.50
C THR A 39 17.88 16.21 -26.30
N ASN A 40 17.54 16.72 -27.49
CA ASN A 40 16.74 16.01 -28.50
C ASN A 40 17.59 15.80 -29.77
N GLY A 41 18.93 15.87 -29.64
CA GLY A 41 19.86 15.78 -30.76
C GLY A 41 20.02 14.36 -31.30
N ASN A 42 20.95 14.20 -32.24
CA ASN A 42 21.27 12.88 -32.77
C ASN A 42 21.97 12.00 -31.71
N LYS A 43 22.25 10.74 -32.06
CA LYS A 43 22.92 9.78 -31.16
C LYS A 43 24.21 10.31 -30.52
N LYS A 44 25.03 11.06 -31.27
CA LYS A 44 26.28 11.62 -30.76
C LYS A 44 26.02 12.70 -29.71
N ASP A 45 25.04 13.56 -29.95
CA ASP A 45 24.67 14.64 -29.02
C ASP A 45 24.09 14.08 -27.72
N ILE A 46 23.25 13.04 -27.81
CA ILE A 46 22.68 12.35 -26.66
C ILE A 46 23.78 11.71 -25.80
N ILE A 47 24.70 10.95 -26.41
CA ILE A 47 25.81 10.32 -25.69
C ILE A 47 26.74 11.38 -25.08
N SER A 48 27.07 12.44 -25.83
CA SER A 48 27.93 13.53 -25.35
C SER A 48 27.32 14.26 -24.17
N CYS A 49 26.02 14.56 -24.22
CA CYS A 49 25.30 15.21 -23.13
C CYS A 49 25.22 14.31 -21.89
N PHE A 50 24.95 13.01 -22.08
CA PHE A 50 24.93 12.02 -21.00
C PHE A 50 26.30 11.91 -20.31
N ASP A 51 27.37 11.86 -21.09
CA ASP A 51 28.74 11.77 -20.57
C ASP A 51 29.12 13.05 -19.82
N SER A 52 28.73 14.21 -20.34
CA SER A 52 28.93 15.50 -19.66
C SER A 52 28.19 15.55 -18.31
N MET A 53 26.96 15.04 -18.23
CA MET A 53 26.25 14.91 -16.95
C MET A 53 27.03 14.00 -16.01
N LEU A 54 27.43 12.80 -16.45
CA LEU A 54 28.17 11.86 -15.61
C LEU A 54 29.49 12.44 -15.11
N ASP A 55 30.21 13.20 -15.92
CA ASP A 55 31.48 13.86 -15.56
C ASP A 55 31.30 14.96 -14.51
N SER A 56 30.10 15.54 -14.43
CA SER A 56 29.76 16.54 -13.41
C SER A 56 29.24 15.95 -12.09
N CYS A 57 29.04 14.62 -11.99
CA CYS A 57 28.43 13.96 -10.82
C CYS A 57 29.44 13.69 -9.69
N ASN A 58 29.02 13.92 -8.45
CA ASN A 58 29.73 13.57 -7.23
C ASN A 58 29.05 12.43 -6.48
N GLN A 59 29.81 11.63 -5.72
CA GLN A 59 29.30 10.45 -5.01
C GLN A 59 28.07 10.68 -4.13
N THR A 60 27.84 11.91 -3.65
CA THR A 60 26.67 12.25 -2.83
C THR A 60 25.43 12.63 -3.63
N ASP A 61 25.52 12.78 -4.95
CA ASP A 61 24.45 13.33 -5.78
C ASP A 61 23.30 12.34 -5.98
N ILE A 62 22.13 12.90 -6.30
CA ILE A 62 20.94 12.18 -6.76
C ILE A 62 20.80 12.45 -8.26
N VAL A 63 20.77 11.39 -9.05
CA VAL A 63 20.73 11.50 -10.51
C VAL A 63 19.50 10.79 -11.06
N ILE A 64 18.71 11.51 -11.85
CA ILE A 64 17.57 10.98 -12.61
C ILE A 64 17.94 10.94 -14.09
N VAL A 65 17.66 9.82 -14.75
CA VAL A 65 17.81 9.64 -16.19
C VAL A 65 16.43 9.32 -16.74
N TYR A 66 15.93 10.11 -17.67
CA TYR A 66 14.59 10.00 -18.21
C TYR A 66 14.61 9.88 -19.73
N PHE A 67 13.91 8.89 -20.26
CA PHE A 67 13.70 8.67 -21.68
C PHE A 67 12.20 8.56 -21.97
N SER A 68 11.70 9.30 -22.97
CA SER A 68 10.36 9.15 -23.52
C SER A 68 10.38 9.10 -25.04
N GLY A 69 9.74 8.09 -25.63
CA GLY A 69 9.72 7.89 -27.08
C GLY A 69 9.54 6.42 -27.49
N HIS A 70 9.89 6.10 -28.73
CA HIS A 70 9.76 4.75 -29.25
C HIS A 70 10.98 3.88 -28.87
N ALA A 71 10.72 2.64 -28.44
CA ALA A 71 11.76 1.67 -28.17
C ALA A 71 11.44 0.29 -28.75
N ILE A 72 12.48 -0.36 -29.26
CA ILE A 72 12.42 -1.70 -29.86
C ILE A 72 13.36 -2.64 -29.14
N ILE A 73 13.05 -3.94 -29.18
CA ILE A 73 13.94 -5.00 -28.70
C ILE A 73 14.63 -5.62 -29.90
N GLU A 74 15.95 -5.61 -29.91
CA GLU A 74 16.77 -6.26 -30.95
C GLU A 74 17.89 -7.05 -30.27
N GLY A 75 18.01 -8.35 -30.56
CA GLY A 75 19.07 -9.18 -29.96
C GLY A 75 19.07 -9.22 -28.43
N ASN A 76 17.89 -9.20 -27.79
CA ASN A 76 17.71 -9.11 -26.34
C ASN A 76 18.24 -7.82 -25.68
N ALA A 77 18.45 -6.76 -26.46
CA ALA A 77 18.77 -5.44 -25.93
C ALA A 77 17.66 -4.43 -26.27
N LEU A 78 17.43 -3.48 -25.36
CA LEU A 78 16.47 -2.40 -25.55
C LEU A 78 17.15 -1.23 -26.29
N TYR A 79 16.57 -0.83 -27.43
CA TYR A 79 17.04 0.28 -28.24
C TYR A 79 16.01 1.41 -28.29
N PHE A 80 16.45 2.62 -28.00
CA PHE A 80 15.69 3.85 -28.17
C PHE A 80 15.86 4.38 -29.60
N LEU A 81 14.76 4.66 -30.31
CA LEU A 81 14.79 5.16 -31.68
C LEU A 81 14.77 6.69 -31.72
N LEU A 82 15.63 7.26 -32.55
CA LEU A 82 15.80 8.70 -32.72
C LEU A 82 15.19 9.23 -34.02
N GLU A 83 14.96 8.35 -34.99
CA GLU A 83 14.42 8.69 -36.31
C GLU A 83 13.47 7.57 -36.78
N GLU A 84 12.60 7.87 -37.75
CA GLU A 84 11.61 6.92 -38.29
C GLU A 84 12.21 5.80 -39.13
N THR A 85 13.45 5.94 -39.60
CA THR A 85 14.14 4.87 -40.32
C THR A 85 15.15 4.22 -39.37
N PRO A 86 15.01 2.93 -39.03
CA PRO A 86 15.86 2.27 -38.04
C PRO A 86 17.22 1.89 -38.66
N MET A 87 18.06 2.89 -38.92
CA MET A 87 19.48 2.69 -39.22
C MET A 87 20.26 2.56 -37.90
N ASN A 88 21.43 1.92 -37.91
CA ASN A 88 22.25 1.78 -36.68
C ASN A 88 22.67 3.14 -36.07
N SER A 89 22.71 4.20 -36.89
CA SER A 89 22.95 5.58 -36.47
C SER A 89 21.78 6.21 -35.72
N SER A 90 20.54 5.77 -35.99
CA SER A 90 19.31 6.33 -35.42
C SER A 90 18.80 5.55 -34.21
N LYS A 91 19.60 4.66 -33.63
CA LYS A 91 19.25 3.91 -32.41
C LYS A 91 20.31 3.99 -31.30
N ILE A 92 19.85 4.12 -30.07
CA ILE A 92 20.67 4.11 -28.85
C ILE A 92 20.38 2.84 -28.06
N ASN A 93 21.42 2.08 -27.71
CA ASN A 93 21.27 0.95 -26.82
C ASN A 93 21.11 1.46 -25.37
N ILE A 94 19.90 1.35 -24.82
CA ILE A 94 19.57 1.83 -23.48
C ILE A 94 20.30 1.00 -22.43
N ASP A 95 20.37 -0.32 -22.59
CA ASP A 95 21.05 -1.21 -21.65
C ASP A 95 22.53 -0.82 -21.47
N HIS A 96 23.19 -0.40 -22.55
CA HIS A 96 24.57 0.10 -22.50
C HIS A 96 24.69 1.40 -21.70
N LEU A 97 23.75 2.35 -21.85
CA LEU A 97 23.74 3.58 -21.05
C LEU A 97 23.47 3.28 -19.57
N ILE A 98 22.52 2.40 -19.27
CA ILE A 98 22.21 1.98 -17.90
C ILE A 98 23.41 1.26 -17.27
N LEU A 99 24.09 0.39 -18.00
CA LEU A 99 25.30 -0.28 -17.53
C LEU A 99 26.43 0.73 -17.25
N LYS A 100 26.63 1.70 -18.14
CA LYS A 100 27.59 2.80 -17.94
C LYS A 100 27.23 3.63 -16.71
N PHE A 101 25.94 3.93 -16.52
CA PHE A 101 25.45 4.67 -15.37
C PHE A 101 25.66 3.92 -14.06
N ASN A 102 25.37 2.61 -14.06
CA ASN A 102 25.58 1.75 -12.91
C ASN A 102 27.06 1.72 -12.51
N LYS A 103 27.96 1.49 -13.48
CA LYS A 103 29.41 1.39 -13.25
C LYS A 103 30.10 2.69 -12.83
N SER A 104 29.48 3.85 -13.05
CA SER A 104 30.17 5.12 -12.81
C SER A 104 30.55 5.36 -11.35
N ASN A 105 29.92 4.69 -10.36
CA ASN A 105 30.11 4.93 -8.91
C ASN A 105 30.07 6.41 -8.49
N ARG A 106 29.50 7.29 -9.33
CA ARG A 106 29.56 8.75 -9.19
C ARG A 106 28.32 9.35 -8.55
N ALA A 107 27.32 8.58 -8.16
CA ALA A 107 26.11 9.08 -7.52
C ALA A 107 25.63 8.10 -6.46
N SER A 108 25.13 8.63 -5.34
CA SER A 108 24.66 7.82 -4.20
C SER A 108 23.31 7.19 -4.46
N SER A 109 22.50 7.83 -5.32
CA SER A 109 21.15 7.40 -5.69
C SER A 109 20.94 7.66 -7.18
N LYS A 110 20.57 6.60 -7.90
CA LYS A 110 20.39 6.61 -9.35
C LYS A 110 18.99 6.14 -9.68
N LEU A 111 18.24 6.92 -10.44
CA LEU A 111 16.91 6.56 -10.92
C LEU A 111 16.89 6.67 -12.44
N VAL A 112 16.55 5.59 -13.12
CA VAL A 112 16.27 5.56 -14.56
C VAL A 112 14.76 5.45 -14.73
N ILE A 113 14.17 6.32 -15.53
CA ILE A 113 12.75 6.30 -15.87
C ILE A 113 12.63 6.09 -17.37
N LEU A 114 11.99 4.99 -17.76
CA LEU A 114 11.80 4.60 -19.15
C LEU A 114 10.31 4.70 -19.50
N ASP A 115 9.90 5.82 -20.09
CA ASP A 115 8.54 5.98 -20.61
C ASP A 115 8.48 5.63 -22.10
N CYS A 116 8.62 4.34 -22.39
CA CYS A 116 8.61 3.82 -23.75
C CYS A 116 8.01 2.40 -23.80
N CYS A 117 7.59 1.98 -25.01
CA CYS A 117 7.12 0.62 -25.26
C CYS A 117 8.19 -0.42 -24.90
N ASN A 118 7.76 -1.58 -24.40
CA ASN A 118 8.64 -2.69 -24.02
C ASN A 118 9.72 -2.31 -23.01
N SER A 119 9.54 -1.25 -22.23
CA SER A 119 10.55 -0.74 -21.30
C SER A 119 10.90 -1.76 -20.22
N GLY A 120 9.97 -2.63 -19.82
CA GLY A 120 10.22 -3.77 -18.94
C GLY A 120 11.10 -4.87 -19.53
N SER A 121 11.52 -4.77 -20.79
CA SER A 121 12.55 -5.64 -21.40
C SER A 121 13.98 -5.19 -21.14
N ALA A 122 14.18 -3.99 -20.58
CA ALA A 122 15.51 -3.54 -20.18
C ALA A 122 16.18 -4.60 -19.30
N ARG A 123 17.41 -4.99 -19.64
CA ARG A 123 18.09 -6.07 -18.91
C ARG A 123 18.44 -5.58 -17.51
N TRP A 124 17.71 -6.12 -16.53
CA TRP A 124 18.08 -6.04 -15.13
C TRP A 124 18.82 -7.32 -14.72
N ASP A 125 20.12 -7.20 -14.47
CA ASP A 125 20.95 -8.29 -13.98
C ASP A 125 21.10 -8.19 -12.46
N SER A 126 21.23 -9.31 -11.76
CA SER A 126 21.54 -9.37 -10.33
C SER A 126 22.82 -8.59 -9.94
N HIS A 127 23.65 -8.24 -10.92
CA HIS A 127 24.90 -7.48 -10.76
C HIS A 127 24.73 -5.94 -10.73
N PHE A 128 23.50 -5.40 -10.74
CA PHE A 128 23.30 -3.97 -10.54
C PHE A 128 23.71 -3.55 -9.12
N ALA A 129 24.37 -2.40 -9.01
CA ALA A 129 24.83 -1.89 -7.71
C ALA A 129 23.63 -1.49 -6.84
N ASP A 130 23.86 -1.41 -5.52
CA ASP A 130 22.79 -1.27 -4.53
C ASP A 130 22.00 0.05 -4.54
N ASN A 131 22.20 0.87 -5.57
CA ASN A 131 21.77 2.26 -5.58
C ASN A 131 21.15 2.72 -6.90
N ILE A 132 20.80 1.79 -7.80
CA ILE A 132 20.10 2.10 -9.04
C ILE A 132 18.69 1.51 -9.03
N PHE A 133 17.73 2.32 -9.47
CA PHE A 133 16.35 1.91 -9.68
C PHE A 133 15.96 2.19 -11.12
N ILE A 134 15.12 1.32 -11.69
CA ILE A 134 14.55 1.52 -13.02
C ILE A 134 13.03 1.48 -12.90
N LEU A 135 12.39 2.62 -13.19
CA LEU A 135 10.94 2.75 -13.28
C LEU A 135 10.54 2.71 -14.75
N THR A 136 9.79 1.69 -15.15
CA THR A 136 9.35 1.50 -16.54
C THR A 136 7.86 1.78 -16.66
N SER A 137 7.42 2.35 -17.78
CA SER A 137 5.99 2.60 -18.03
C SER A 137 5.23 1.34 -18.43
N SER A 138 5.92 0.29 -18.88
CA SER A 138 5.29 -0.96 -19.29
C SER A 138 6.10 -2.20 -18.90
N GLY A 139 5.45 -3.36 -18.90
CA GLY A 139 6.10 -4.66 -18.78
C GLY A 139 6.91 -5.07 -20.03
N ARG A 140 7.50 -6.27 -19.99
CA ARG A 140 8.42 -6.79 -21.03
C ARG A 140 7.83 -6.77 -22.45
N PHE A 141 6.55 -7.07 -22.58
CA PHE A 141 5.84 -7.19 -23.86
C PHE A 141 4.63 -6.26 -23.95
N GLU A 142 4.57 -5.26 -23.08
CA GLU A 142 3.48 -4.31 -23.03
C GLU A 142 3.85 -3.03 -23.78
N ARG A 143 2.87 -2.48 -24.50
CA ARG A 143 3.00 -1.21 -25.21
C ARG A 143 2.50 -0.08 -24.33
N SER A 144 3.41 0.82 -23.93
CA SER A 144 3.02 2.14 -23.40
C SER A 144 2.39 2.96 -24.53
N ARG A 145 1.31 3.68 -24.21
CA ARG A 145 0.58 4.54 -25.16
C ARG A 145 0.61 5.99 -24.69
N GLU A 146 0.49 6.88 -25.66
CA GLU A 146 0.17 8.28 -25.46
C GLU A 146 -1.35 8.46 -25.40
N PHE A 147 -1.82 9.34 -24.53
CA PHE A 147 -3.25 9.60 -24.38
C PHE A 147 -3.55 11.08 -24.59
N ASP A 148 -4.51 11.40 -25.45
CA ASP A 148 -4.87 12.77 -25.81
C ASP A 148 -5.46 13.56 -24.63
N ASN A 149 -6.17 12.90 -23.73
CA ASN A 149 -6.69 13.51 -22.49
C ASN A 149 -5.55 13.92 -21.54
N PHE A 150 -4.47 13.14 -21.47
CA PHE A 150 -3.29 13.47 -20.67
C PHE A 150 -2.32 14.41 -21.42
N LYS A 151 -2.36 14.36 -22.76
CA LYS A 151 -1.37 14.94 -23.68
C LYS A 151 0.05 14.51 -23.30
N ALA A 152 0.20 13.23 -22.98
CA ALA A 152 1.39 12.57 -22.44
C ALA A 152 1.22 11.04 -22.37
N GLY A 153 2.32 10.32 -22.12
CA GLY A 153 2.28 8.97 -21.58
C GLY A 153 1.70 8.94 -20.14
N PHE A 154 1.06 7.83 -19.77
CA PHE A 154 0.47 7.64 -18.42
C PHE A 154 1.50 7.87 -17.31
N LEU A 155 2.68 7.25 -17.42
CA LEU A 155 3.73 7.37 -16.41
C LEU A 155 4.19 8.82 -16.25
N THR A 156 4.51 9.50 -17.37
CA THR A 156 4.98 10.89 -17.32
C THR A 156 3.92 11.85 -16.79
N TYR A 157 2.66 11.70 -17.21
CA TYR A 157 1.55 12.52 -16.72
C TYR A 157 1.42 12.43 -15.19
N TYR A 158 1.32 11.22 -14.67
CA TYR A 158 1.15 11.01 -13.23
C TYR A 158 2.42 11.40 -12.46
N PHE A 159 3.61 11.12 -12.96
CA PHE A 159 4.87 11.54 -12.33
C PHE A 159 4.97 13.06 -12.21
N CYS A 160 4.81 13.80 -13.31
CA CYS A 160 4.97 15.24 -13.30
C CYS A 160 3.86 15.94 -12.51
N ASN A 161 2.60 15.57 -12.73
CA ASN A 161 1.48 16.21 -12.06
C ASN A 161 1.54 16.04 -10.53
N ASN A 162 1.95 14.86 -10.07
CA ASN A 162 2.01 14.55 -8.64
C ASN A 162 3.32 14.99 -7.96
N ILE A 163 4.37 15.33 -8.70
CA ILE A 163 5.51 16.04 -8.12
C ILE A 163 5.24 17.55 -8.06
N LEU A 164 4.54 18.11 -9.05
CA LEU A 164 4.14 19.52 -9.05
C LEU A 164 3.06 19.82 -8.01
N ASN A 165 2.09 18.91 -7.86
CA ASN A 165 0.95 18.98 -6.95
C ASN A 165 0.89 17.71 -6.07
N PRO A 166 1.80 17.61 -5.09
CA PRO A 166 2.02 16.38 -4.35
C PRO A 166 0.87 16.04 -3.40
N CYS A 167 0.42 14.78 -3.45
CA CYS A 167 -0.63 14.25 -2.58
C CYS A 167 -0.02 13.52 -1.38
N HIS A 168 -0.71 13.51 -0.25
CA HIS A 168 -0.19 12.97 1.01
C HIS A 168 0.05 11.44 1.00
N GLU A 169 -0.46 10.72 0.00
CA GLU A 169 -0.48 9.25 -0.01
C GLU A 169 0.92 8.65 -0.21
N PHE A 170 1.81 9.33 -0.92
CA PHE A 170 3.18 8.85 -1.22
C PHE A 170 4.30 9.72 -0.60
N ILE A 171 3.94 10.66 0.28
CA ILE A 171 4.89 11.55 0.95
C ILE A 171 5.19 10.99 2.34
N ASP A 172 6.46 11.00 2.74
CA ASP A 172 6.86 10.59 4.08
C ASP A 172 6.76 11.72 5.12
N LYS A 173 6.99 11.37 6.38
CA LYS A 173 6.95 12.32 7.51
C LYS A 173 7.99 13.45 7.42
N ASP A 174 9.02 13.27 6.59
CA ASP A 174 10.08 14.26 6.38
C ASP A 174 9.78 15.16 5.16
N TYR A 175 8.55 15.10 4.65
CA TYR A 175 8.09 15.79 3.45
C TYR A 175 8.87 15.39 2.21
N LYS A 176 9.21 14.10 2.08
CA LYS A 176 9.92 13.56 0.92
C LYS A 176 9.03 12.64 0.11
N ILE A 177 9.08 12.80 -1.21
CA ILE A 177 8.52 11.83 -2.14
C ILE A 177 9.56 10.73 -2.31
N ARG A 178 9.22 9.53 -1.82
CA ARG A 178 10.07 8.35 -1.90
C ARG A 178 9.64 7.47 -3.07
N LEU A 179 10.61 6.95 -3.82
CA LEU A 179 10.35 6.23 -5.07
C LEU A 179 9.45 5.02 -4.90
N LYS A 180 9.68 4.15 -3.91
CA LYS A 180 8.85 2.94 -3.72
C LYS A 180 7.40 3.29 -3.36
N ARG A 181 7.22 4.32 -2.52
CA ARG A 181 5.87 4.82 -2.17
C ARG A 181 5.17 5.40 -3.39
N PHE A 182 5.87 6.22 -4.16
CA PHE A 182 5.34 6.79 -5.39
C PHE A 182 4.98 5.71 -6.42
N TYR A 183 5.83 4.70 -6.58
CA TYR A 183 5.60 3.54 -7.43
C TYR A 183 4.34 2.75 -7.05
N ASN A 184 4.20 2.40 -5.76
CA ASN A 184 3.02 1.67 -5.29
C ASN A 184 1.74 2.46 -5.55
N TRP A 185 1.80 3.77 -5.34
CA TRP A 185 0.68 4.65 -5.61
C TRP A 185 0.30 4.69 -7.10
N ILE A 186 1.27 4.95 -8.00
CA ILE A 186 0.98 5.03 -9.45
C ILE A 186 0.50 3.69 -10.03
N LYS A 187 0.97 2.57 -9.47
CA LYS A 187 0.48 1.23 -9.80
C LYS A 187 -1.01 1.08 -9.48
N ILE A 188 -1.45 1.56 -8.31
CA ILE A 188 -2.86 1.55 -7.92
C ILE A 188 -3.67 2.42 -8.88
N GLN A 189 -3.17 3.62 -9.23
CA GLN A 189 -3.85 4.50 -10.19
C GLN A 189 -4.03 3.82 -11.56
N ALA A 190 -3.00 3.13 -12.08
CA ALA A 190 -3.10 2.38 -13.33
C ALA A 190 -4.19 1.29 -13.26
N GLN A 191 -4.21 0.52 -12.16
CA GLN A 191 -5.20 -0.52 -11.94
C GLN A 191 -6.62 0.03 -11.83
N MET A 192 -6.79 1.19 -11.22
CA MET A 192 -8.09 1.86 -11.10
C MET A 192 -8.61 2.31 -12.47
N ILE A 193 -7.76 2.93 -13.29
CA ILE A 193 -8.14 3.34 -14.67
C ILE A 193 -8.50 2.11 -15.50
N ASN A 194 -7.69 1.05 -15.48
CA ASN A 194 -7.99 -0.17 -16.23
C ASN A 194 -9.23 -0.92 -15.74
N SER A 195 -9.75 -0.57 -14.55
CA SER A 195 -10.99 -1.12 -14.00
C SER A 195 -12.19 -0.20 -14.22
N SER A 196 -12.00 1.03 -14.73
CA SER A 196 -13.12 1.91 -15.05
C SER A 196 -13.78 1.51 -16.37
N GLU A 197 -15.01 1.97 -16.59
CA GLU A 197 -15.75 1.73 -17.85
C GLU A 197 -15.27 2.65 -18.99
N ASP A 198 -14.36 3.57 -18.69
CA ASP A 198 -13.69 4.36 -19.72
C ASP A 198 -12.80 3.40 -20.53
N ASP A 199 -12.93 3.39 -21.85
CA ASP A 199 -12.19 2.51 -22.79
C ASP A 199 -10.69 2.90 -22.89
N ILE A 200 -10.07 3.19 -21.74
CA ILE A 200 -8.70 3.64 -21.56
C ILE A 200 -7.94 2.52 -20.86
N ASP A 201 -7.17 1.76 -21.63
CA ASP A 201 -6.23 0.77 -21.12
C ASP A 201 -4.83 1.38 -21.01
N VAL A 202 -4.33 1.54 -19.77
CA VAL A 202 -2.99 2.03 -19.47
C VAL A 202 -2.07 0.88 -19.06
N SER A 203 -0.80 0.92 -19.48
CA SER A 203 0.19 -0.04 -18.98
C SER A 203 0.47 0.17 -17.50
N ILE A 204 0.65 -0.93 -16.75
CA ILE A 204 0.98 -0.87 -15.33
C ILE A 204 2.49 -0.64 -15.20
N PRO A 205 2.94 0.42 -14.52
CA PRO A 205 4.37 0.64 -14.34
C PRO A 205 5.05 -0.50 -13.58
N HIS A 206 6.34 -0.71 -13.84
CA HIS A 206 7.18 -1.64 -13.09
C HIS A 206 8.38 -0.92 -12.48
N LEU A 207 8.80 -1.39 -11.30
CA LEU A 207 9.99 -0.89 -10.61
C LEU A 207 10.99 -2.04 -10.44
N PHE A 208 12.19 -1.87 -10.99
CA PHE A 208 13.33 -2.75 -10.82
C PHE A 208 14.38 -2.07 -9.93
N GLY A 209 15.21 -2.86 -9.25
CA GLY A 209 16.07 -2.38 -8.15
C GLY A 209 15.73 -3.09 -6.85
N ASP A 210 16.71 -3.73 -6.20
CA ASP A 210 16.47 -4.52 -4.99
C ASP A 210 17.26 -4.00 -3.80
N HIS A 211 16.82 -2.89 -3.20
CA HIS A 211 17.66 -2.25 -2.19
C HIS A 211 16.90 -1.88 -0.93
N ILE A 212 17.58 -2.13 0.19
CA ILE A 212 17.20 -1.81 1.56
C ILE A 212 16.83 -0.31 1.72
N LYS A 213 17.35 0.56 0.85
CA LYS A 213 17.19 2.03 0.92
C LYS A 213 16.29 2.56 -0.21
N ASP A 214 15.32 3.39 0.16
CA ASP A 214 14.40 4.05 -0.78
C ASP A 214 14.96 5.41 -1.24
N ILE A 215 14.81 5.74 -2.53
CA ILE A 215 15.34 6.99 -3.11
C ILE A 215 14.40 8.16 -2.80
N GLU A 216 14.97 9.27 -2.32
CA GLU A 216 14.29 10.57 -2.31
C GLU A 216 14.27 11.14 -3.74
N ILE A 217 13.09 11.29 -4.33
CA ILE A 217 12.93 11.99 -5.61
C ILE A 217 13.00 13.50 -5.34
N VAL A 218 12.09 14.01 -4.51
CA VAL A 218 12.05 15.43 -4.14
C VAL A 218 11.71 15.60 -2.67
N LYS A 219 12.12 16.74 -2.11
CA LYS A 219 11.64 17.22 -0.82
C LYS A 219 10.65 18.35 -1.09
N VAL A 220 9.41 18.12 -0.71
CA VAL A 220 8.31 19.08 -0.88
C VAL A 220 8.34 20.07 0.27
N SER A 221 8.00 21.34 0.00
CA SER A 221 7.93 22.35 1.06
C SER A 221 6.82 21.98 2.03
N SER A 222 7.08 22.12 3.34
CA SER A 222 6.06 21.93 4.38
C SER A 222 4.85 22.84 4.17
N SER A 223 5.02 23.98 3.49
CA SER A 223 3.93 24.89 3.12
C SER A 223 2.89 24.29 2.15
N TYR A 224 3.22 23.23 1.40
CA TYR A 224 2.23 22.48 0.62
C TYR A 224 1.29 21.66 1.51
N PHE A 225 1.76 21.31 2.71
CA PHE A 225 1.00 20.54 3.67
C PHE A 225 0.24 21.50 4.59
N PHE A 226 -0.68 20.96 5.38
CA PHE A 226 -1.44 21.75 6.35
C PHE A 226 -0.49 22.62 7.19
N PRO A 227 -0.94 23.76 7.75
CA PRO A 227 -0.16 24.43 8.78
C PRO A 227 0.29 23.37 9.79
N SER A 228 1.55 23.44 10.24
CA SER A 228 2.18 22.53 11.22
C SER A 228 1.24 22.16 12.37
N ASP A 229 0.35 23.10 12.71
CA ASP A 229 -0.79 22.94 13.59
C ASP A 229 -1.60 21.66 13.39
N PHE A 230 -1.79 21.08 12.19
CA PHE A 230 -2.63 19.88 12.02
C PHE A 230 -1.90 18.57 12.30
N ASP A 231 -0.66 18.42 11.83
CA ASP A 231 0.18 17.29 12.25
C ASP A 231 0.46 17.40 13.76
N GLU A 232 0.62 18.63 14.28
CA GLU A 232 0.72 18.91 15.71
C GLU A 232 -0.61 18.71 16.45
N LEU A 233 -1.78 18.96 15.85
CA LEU A 233 -3.10 18.72 16.42
C LEU A 233 -3.38 17.22 16.46
N ILE A 234 -3.10 16.51 15.36
CA ILE A 234 -3.13 15.06 15.30
C ILE A 234 -2.09 14.50 16.27
N GLU A 235 -0.87 15.05 16.41
CA GLU A 235 0.13 14.58 17.39
C GLU A 235 -0.25 14.90 18.83
N LYS A 236 -0.79 16.08 19.12
CA LYS A 236 -1.33 16.46 20.44
C LYS A 236 -2.54 15.61 20.81
N GLU A 237 -3.46 15.37 19.89
CA GLU A 237 -4.62 14.48 20.07
C GLU A 237 -4.23 13.00 20.09
N LYS A 238 -3.27 12.56 19.26
CA LYS A 238 -2.59 11.24 19.33
C LYS A 238 -2.03 11.05 20.74
N ASN A 239 -1.53 12.13 21.35
CA ASN A 239 -0.95 12.10 22.69
C ASN A 239 -1.98 11.97 23.83
N LEU A 240 -3.21 12.45 23.66
CA LEU A 240 -4.16 12.60 24.78
C LEU A 240 -5.20 11.49 24.93
N SER A 241 -5.76 10.94 23.85
CA SER A 241 -6.83 9.92 23.94
C SER A 241 -6.49 8.59 23.25
N PHE A 242 -5.78 8.66 22.13
CA PHE A 242 -5.36 7.51 21.32
C PHE A 242 -4.30 6.64 22.02
N HIS A 243 -3.39 7.26 22.79
CA HIS A 243 -2.45 6.53 23.63
C HIS A 243 -3.12 5.81 24.78
N VAL A 244 -4.19 6.32 25.40
CA VAL A 244 -4.72 5.70 26.63
C VAL A 244 -5.20 4.26 26.39
N LYS A 245 -5.96 4.02 25.31
CA LYS A 245 -6.47 2.67 25.00
C LYS A 245 -5.46 1.78 24.29
N ARG A 246 -4.60 2.34 23.44
CA ARG A 246 -3.51 1.57 22.85
C ARG A 246 -2.47 1.18 23.91
N ASN A 247 -2.17 2.05 24.85
CA ASN A 247 -1.33 1.74 26.01
C ASN A 247 -2.03 0.72 26.91
N ALA A 248 -3.35 0.81 27.10
CA ALA A 248 -4.10 -0.24 27.78
C ALA A 248 -3.97 -1.60 27.06
N LEU A 249 -4.04 -1.61 25.73
CA LEU A 249 -3.85 -2.81 24.91
C LEU A 249 -2.39 -3.32 24.95
N ILE A 250 -1.39 -2.45 24.90
CA ILE A 250 0.03 -2.77 25.08
C ILE A 250 0.27 -3.36 26.48
N ASN A 251 -0.33 -2.78 27.51
CA ASN A 251 -0.24 -3.27 28.89
C ASN A 251 -0.95 -4.62 29.04
N GLU A 252 -2.09 -4.82 28.37
CA GLU A 252 -2.77 -6.10 28.32
C GLU A 252 -1.90 -7.14 27.61
N ILE A 253 -1.26 -6.80 26.47
CA ILE A 253 -0.30 -7.68 25.78
C ILE A 253 0.85 -8.08 26.73
N ARG A 254 1.47 -7.11 27.42
CA ARG A 254 2.52 -7.40 28.43
C ARG A 254 2.03 -8.33 29.53
N LYS A 255 0.80 -8.12 30.01
CA LYS A 255 0.19 -8.98 31.04
C LYS A 255 -0.07 -10.38 30.52
N GLN A 256 -0.50 -10.51 29.27
CA GLN A 256 -0.73 -11.81 28.63
C GLN A 256 0.57 -12.56 28.38
N PHE A 257 1.66 -11.88 28.02
CA PHE A 257 2.98 -12.51 27.89
C PHE A 257 3.56 -13.07 29.20
N LYS A 258 2.97 -12.76 30.36
CA LYS A 258 3.31 -13.43 31.62
C LYS A 258 2.66 -14.81 31.75
N ARG A 259 1.68 -15.14 30.90
CA ARG A 259 0.83 -16.34 31.00
C ARG A 259 0.93 -17.20 29.75
N GLU A 260 1.01 -16.58 28.60
CA GLU A 260 0.98 -17.19 27.28
C GLU A 260 2.14 -16.66 26.45
N ASN A 261 2.69 -17.47 25.55
CA ASN A 261 3.75 -17.03 24.64
C ASN A 261 3.21 -16.63 23.26
N PHE A 262 1.89 -16.59 23.09
CA PHE A 262 1.24 -16.36 21.80
C PHE A 262 -0.05 -15.54 21.95
N ILE A 263 -0.17 -14.48 21.15
CA ILE A 263 -1.33 -13.60 21.09
C ILE A 263 -1.77 -13.44 19.64
N ILE A 264 -3.07 -13.35 19.44
CA ILE A 264 -3.66 -13.00 18.14
C ILE A 264 -4.23 -11.60 18.24
N LEU A 265 -3.77 -10.71 17.36
CA LEU A 265 -4.28 -9.35 17.26
C LEU A 265 -5.21 -9.26 16.05
N LYS A 266 -6.51 -9.26 16.32
CA LYS A 266 -7.57 -9.19 15.31
C LYS A 266 -8.10 -7.76 15.19
N GLY A 267 -8.45 -7.35 13.98
CA GLY A 267 -9.22 -6.12 13.76
C GLY A 267 -9.51 -5.91 12.29
N GLN A 268 -10.43 -5.02 11.95
CA GLN A 268 -10.76 -4.80 10.54
C GLN A 268 -9.55 -4.31 9.73
N PRO A 269 -9.55 -4.46 8.39
CA PRO A 269 -8.54 -3.79 7.57
C PRO A 269 -8.47 -2.29 7.89
N LEU A 270 -7.26 -1.72 7.90
CA LEU A 270 -7.04 -0.28 8.05
C LEU A 270 -7.49 0.38 9.38
N VAL A 271 -7.79 -0.40 10.42
CA VAL A 271 -7.99 0.11 11.80
C VAL A 271 -6.68 0.54 12.49
N GLY A 272 -5.57 0.51 11.76
CA GLY A 272 -4.25 0.89 12.27
C GLY A 272 -3.58 -0.20 13.11
N LYS A 273 -3.77 -1.48 12.76
CA LYS A 273 -3.07 -2.62 13.38
C LYS A 273 -1.57 -2.53 13.20
N SER A 274 -1.07 -2.39 11.97
CA SER A 274 0.37 -2.27 11.69
C SER A 274 1.00 -1.11 12.47
N ARG A 275 0.31 0.03 12.53
CA ARG A 275 0.76 1.17 13.36
C ARG A 275 0.77 0.87 14.86
N LEU A 276 -0.17 0.06 15.35
CA LEU A 276 -0.17 -0.40 16.73
C LEU A 276 1.00 -1.35 16.99
N LEU A 277 1.34 -2.23 16.04
CA LEU A 277 2.48 -3.14 16.12
C LEU A 277 3.82 -2.41 16.12
N GLU A 278 3.99 -1.41 15.26
CA GLU A 278 5.17 -0.52 15.26
C GLU A 278 5.37 0.12 16.64
N ASN A 279 4.31 0.76 17.17
CA ASN A 279 4.35 1.36 18.51
C ASN A 279 4.63 0.31 19.60
N LEU A 280 4.05 -0.89 19.48
CA LEU A 280 4.25 -1.98 20.43
C LEU A 280 5.70 -2.44 20.43
N SER A 281 6.32 -2.57 19.27
CA SER A 281 7.72 -2.95 19.11
C SER A 281 8.66 -1.96 19.80
N GLU A 282 8.45 -0.66 19.58
CA GLU A 282 9.19 0.40 20.28
C GLU A 282 9.03 0.29 21.80
N ASN A 283 7.80 0.07 22.28
CA ASN A 283 7.50 -0.04 23.72
C ASN A 283 8.02 -1.34 24.36
N LEU A 284 8.23 -2.41 23.60
CA LEU A 284 8.69 -3.72 24.08
C LEU A 284 10.19 -3.95 23.85
N SER A 285 10.87 -3.07 23.13
CA SER A 285 12.30 -3.19 22.77
C SER A 285 13.26 -3.35 23.95
N CYS A 286 12.90 -2.87 25.14
CA CYS A 286 13.70 -3.05 26.36
C CYS A 286 13.55 -4.45 26.98
N ASP A 287 12.43 -5.12 26.72
CA ASP A 287 12.08 -6.41 27.32
C ASP A 287 12.26 -7.57 26.33
N TYR A 288 12.32 -7.28 25.02
CA TYR A 288 12.33 -8.27 23.94
C TYR A 288 13.23 -7.84 22.78
N VAL A 289 13.74 -8.84 22.03
CA VAL A 289 14.22 -8.62 20.66
C VAL A 289 13.02 -8.73 19.72
N THR A 290 12.54 -7.60 19.23
CA THR A 290 11.35 -7.54 18.37
C THR A 290 11.71 -7.81 16.91
N LEU A 291 10.97 -8.73 16.29
CA LEU A 291 11.20 -9.20 14.93
C LEU A 291 9.90 -8.99 14.13
N GLU A 292 9.82 -7.87 13.42
CA GLU A 292 8.64 -7.44 12.66
C GLU A 292 8.62 -8.04 11.24
N ILE A 293 7.80 -9.07 11.06
CA ILE A 293 7.75 -9.85 9.84
C ILE A 293 6.40 -9.61 9.16
N SER A 294 6.39 -8.89 8.05
CA SER A 294 5.22 -8.90 7.16
C SER A 294 5.16 -10.25 6.45
N SER A 295 4.02 -10.93 6.56
CA SER A 295 3.76 -12.16 5.79
C SER A 295 3.57 -11.89 4.29
N HIS A 296 3.39 -10.63 3.90
CA HIS A 296 3.37 -10.23 2.50
C HIS A 296 4.69 -10.63 1.83
N GLY A 297 4.58 -11.30 0.68
CA GLY A 297 5.72 -11.81 -0.08
C GLY A 297 6.29 -13.14 0.40
N CYS A 298 5.82 -13.73 1.51
CA CYS A 298 6.21 -15.10 1.87
C CYS A 298 5.60 -16.10 0.88
N ARG A 299 6.44 -16.94 0.28
CA ARG A 299 6.05 -18.08 -0.56
C ARG A 299 5.47 -19.16 0.35
N VAL A 300 4.30 -19.68 -0.02
CA VAL A 300 3.57 -20.68 0.80
C VAL A 300 3.19 -21.90 -0.01
N GLU A 301 3.82 -22.07 -1.19
CA GLU A 301 3.63 -23.19 -2.09
C GLU A 301 4.02 -24.53 -1.45
N LYS A 302 5.02 -24.48 -0.56
CA LYS A 302 5.53 -25.60 0.22
C LYS A 302 5.97 -25.12 1.59
N SER A 303 5.95 -26.00 2.58
CA SER A 303 6.39 -25.68 3.94
C SER A 303 7.87 -25.31 4.02
N ASP A 304 8.75 -25.95 3.24
CA ASP A 304 10.17 -25.61 3.20
C ASP A 304 10.44 -24.20 2.64
N THR A 305 9.74 -23.80 1.57
CA THR A 305 9.81 -22.43 1.01
C THR A 305 9.29 -21.40 2.00
N PHE A 306 8.19 -21.68 2.68
CA PHE A 306 7.65 -20.80 3.72
C PHE A 306 8.63 -20.62 4.88
N ILE A 307 9.17 -21.73 5.39
CA ILE A 307 10.12 -21.71 6.52
C ILE A 307 11.40 -20.97 6.13
N TYR A 308 11.88 -21.15 4.90
CA TYR A 308 13.04 -20.41 4.37
C TYR A 308 12.77 -18.90 4.31
N ASP A 309 11.64 -18.46 3.76
CA ASP A 309 11.30 -17.04 3.66
C ASP A 309 11.13 -16.41 5.05
N LEU A 310 10.55 -17.15 5.99
CA LEU A 310 10.46 -16.73 7.38
C LEU A 310 11.86 -16.59 8.00
N ALA A 311 12.79 -17.49 7.70
CA ALA A 311 14.17 -17.44 8.19
C ALA A 311 14.92 -16.22 7.66
N GLU A 312 14.78 -15.93 6.37
CA GLU A 312 15.39 -14.77 5.72
C GLU A 312 14.90 -13.46 6.35
N LYS A 313 13.57 -13.29 6.47
CA LYS A 313 12.96 -12.12 7.11
C LYS A 313 13.38 -12.01 8.58
N THR A 314 13.44 -13.13 9.31
CA THR A 314 13.91 -13.17 10.71
C THR A 314 15.34 -12.64 10.82
N ILE A 315 16.24 -13.03 9.93
CA ILE A 315 17.64 -12.58 9.95
C ILE A 315 17.74 -11.08 9.61
N ILE A 316 16.94 -10.60 8.65
CA ILE A 316 16.89 -9.17 8.29
C ILE A 316 16.47 -8.32 9.49
N GLU A 317 15.37 -8.68 10.17
CA GLU A 317 14.92 -7.91 11.34
C GLU A 317 15.89 -8.02 12.52
N PHE A 318 16.50 -9.19 12.72
CA PHE A 318 17.52 -9.35 13.78
C PHE A 318 18.76 -8.48 13.50
N LYS A 319 19.21 -8.40 12.23
CA LYS A 319 20.30 -7.50 11.82
C LYS A 319 19.98 -6.04 12.16
N ARG A 320 18.77 -5.58 11.83
CA ARG A 320 18.31 -4.22 12.17
C ARG A 320 18.33 -3.97 13.68
N TRP A 321 17.80 -4.91 14.47
CA TRP A 321 17.84 -4.80 15.93
C TRP A 321 19.28 -4.77 16.46
N ALA A 322 20.16 -5.64 15.95
CA ALA A 322 21.56 -5.68 16.37
C ALA A 322 22.30 -4.38 16.04
N GLU A 323 22.08 -3.82 14.85
CA GLU A 323 22.62 -2.52 14.43
C GLU A 323 22.16 -1.39 15.36
N GLN A 324 20.86 -1.32 15.66
CA GLN A 324 20.29 -0.31 16.57
C GLN A 324 20.87 -0.40 17.99
N ASN A 325 21.28 -1.59 18.42
CA ASN A 325 21.85 -1.84 19.75
C ASN A 325 23.39 -1.94 19.75
N SER A 326 24.05 -1.61 18.63
CA SER A 326 25.51 -1.70 18.49
C SER A 326 26.08 -3.09 18.81
N ILE A 327 25.35 -4.15 18.45
CA ILE A 327 25.77 -5.54 18.64
C ILE A 327 26.41 -6.04 17.36
N ASP A 328 27.66 -6.53 17.45
CA ASP A 328 28.33 -7.18 16.33
C ASP A 328 27.66 -8.52 15.97
N PHE A 329 26.96 -8.50 14.84
CA PHE A 329 26.17 -9.60 14.35
C PHE A 329 26.53 -9.93 12.90
N LEU A 330 27.48 -10.85 12.76
CA LEU A 330 27.74 -11.54 11.50
C LEU A 330 27.01 -12.89 11.51
N LEU A 331 25.94 -12.98 10.72
CA LEU A 331 25.28 -14.24 10.39
C LEU A 331 25.02 -14.26 8.89
N ASP A 332 25.48 -15.33 8.25
CA ASP A 332 25.24 -15.58 6.84
C ASP A 332 23.74 -15.68 6.58
N SER A 333 23.31 -15.18 5.42
CA SER A 333 21.93 -15.37 4.97
C SER A 333 21.63 -16.87 4.86
N PRO A 334 20.39 -17.29 5.17
CA PRO A 334 20.03 -18.69 5.04
C PRO A 334 20.16 -19.07 3.56
N THR A 335 20.65 -20.28 3.27
CA THR A 335 20.71 -20.78 1.90
C THR A 335 19.52 -21.69 1.62
N TRP A 336 18.97 -21.58 0.41
CA TRP A 336 17.86 -22.44 0.00
C TRP A 336 18.24 -23.93 0.09
N ASP A 337 19.48 -24.27 -0.23
CA ASP A 337 20.00 -25.64 -0.16
C ASP A 337 19.86 -26.26 1.24
N HIS A 338 20.13 -25.46 2.29
CA HIS A 338 20.05 -25.90 3.67
C HIS A 338 18.61 -26.23 4.10
N TYR A 339 17.63 -25.46 3.61
CA TYR A 339 16.21 -25.66 3.94
C TYR A 339 15.54 -26.72 3.07
N SER A 340 15.93 -26.83 1.79
CA SER A 340 15.32 -27.75 0.82
C SER A 340 15.84 -29.19 0.90
N ARG A 341 17.12 -29.39 1.25
CA ARG A 341 17.70 -30.74 1.39
C ARG A 341 17.56 -31.32 2.80
N GLY A 342 17.33 -30.45 3.78
CA GLY A 342 17.22 -30.81 5.20
C GLY A 342 15.79 -30.84 5.71
N ASN A 343 15.64 -31.10 7.00
CA ASN A 343 14.39 -30.80 7.69
C ASN A 343 14.36 -29.29 7.99
N ALA A 344 13.59 -28.53 7.20
CA ALA A 344 13.46 -27.07 7.30
C ALA A 344 13.15 -26.59 8.74
N GLN A 345 12.35 -27.34 9.50
CA GLN A 345 12.05 -27.03 10.90
C GLN A 345 13.28 -27.16 11.81
N ILE A 346 14.16 -28.15 11.56
CA ILE A 346 15.44 -28.28 12.27
C ILE A 346 16.36 -27.11 11.92
N ALA A 347 16.48 -26.76 10.63
CA ALA A 347 17.26 -25.61 10.18
C ALA A 347 16.81 -24.31 10.85
N PHE A 348 15.49 -24.06 10.87
CA PHE A 348 14.93 -22.91 11.56
C PHE A 348 15.17 -22.96 13.08
N SER A 349 15.05 -24.14 13.71
CA SER A 349 15.36 -24.30 15.13
C SER A 349 16.82 -23.98 15.46
N GLN A 350 17.76 -24.33 14.58
CA GLN A 350 19.18 -24.00 14.72
C GLN A 350 19.39 -22.48 14.63
N LEU A 351 18.74 -21.83 13.65
CA LEU A 351 18.72 -20.38 13.54
C LEU A 351 18.23 -19.73 14.84
N LEU A 352 17.08 -20.15 15.38
CA LEU A 352 16.55 -19.59 16.63
C LEU A 352 17.51 -19.74 17.82
N ARG A 353 18.30 -20.83 17.89
CA ARG A 353 19.32 -21.00 18.94
C ARG A 353 20.46 -20.01 18.79
N LEU A 354 20.92 -19.77 17.55
CA LEU A 354 21.96 -18.79 17.26
C LEU A 354 21.51 -17.38 17.60
N LEU A 355 20.29 -17.00 17.17
CA LEU A 355 19.72 -15.69 17.47
C LEU A 355 19.54 -15.48 18.98
N LYS A 356 19.03 -16.47 19.70
CA LYS A 356 18.92 -16.40 21.18
C LYS A 356 20.27 -16.25 21.87
N LYS A 357 21.29 -17.00 21.42
CA LYS A 357 22.65 -16.86 21.97
C LYS A 357 23.18 -15.44 21.80
N LYS A 358 22.86 -14.79 20.68
CA LYS A 358 23.25 -13.40 20.39
C LYS A 358 22.39 -12.36 21.11
N ALA A 359 21.10 -12.61 21.29
CA ALA A 359 20.17 -11.79 22.06
C ALA A 359 20.45 -11.78 23.57
N GLY A 360 21.20 -12.77 24.06
CA GLY A 360 21.57 -12.88 25.47
C GLY A 360 20.37 -13.27 26.34
N LYS A 361 19.96 -12.39 27.26
CA LYS A 361 18.83 -12.62 28.17
C LYS A 361 17.49 -12.21 27.58
N LEU A 362 17.49 -11.41 26.51
CA LEU A 362 16.27 -10.89 25.91
C LEU A 362 15.57 -12.01 25.11
N PRO A 363 14.31 -12.33 25.42
CA PRO A 363 13.53 -13.25 24.60
C PRO A 363 13.25 -12.66 23.21
N LEU A 364 13.12 -13.53 22.21
CA LEU A 364 12.69 -13.15 20.87
C LEU A 364 11.17 -12.95 20.85
N LEU A 365 10.69 -11.84 20.29
CA LEU A 365 9.28 -11.54 20.04
C LEU A 365 9.04 -11.41 18.54
N PHE A 366 8.37 -12.39 17.96
CA PHE A 366 7.96 -12.38 16.56
C PHE A 366 6.62 -11.66 16.41
N ILE A 367 6.63 -10.58 15.65
CA ILE A 367 5.41 -9.84 15.28
C ILE A 367 5.15 -10.14 13.81
N ILE A 368 4.20 -11.04 13.55
CA ILE A 368 3.85 -11.42 12.17
C ILE A 368 2.60 -10.66 11.76
N ASP A 369 2.75 -9.70 10.86
CA ASP A 369 1.63 -8.89 10.33
C ASP A 369 1.00 -9.52 9.08
N GLU A 370 -0.27 -9.21 8.88
CA GLU A 370 -1.11 -9.65 7.75
C GLU A 370 -1.20 -11.17 7.58
N ILE A 371 -1.23 -11.94 8.68
CA ILE A 371 -1.18 -13.41 8.67
C ILE A 371 -2.20 -14.08 7.72
N GLU A 372 -3.30 -13.40 7.39
CA GLU A 372 -4.26 -13.82 6.37
C GLU A 372 -3.62 -14.11 5.00
N HIS A 373 -2.51 -13.48 4.63
CA HIS A 373 -1.81 -13.79 3.38
C HIS A 373 -1.24 -15.20 3.36
N LEU A 374 -0.92 -15.76 4.52
CA LEU A 374 -0.56 -17.18 4.65
C LEU A 374 -1.81 -18.06 4.53
N LEU A 375 -2.94 -17.62 5.08
CA LEU A 375 -4.21 -18.35 5.02
C LEU A 375 -4.74 -18.44 3.59
N ASP A 376 -4.75 -17.32 2.86
CA ASP A 376 -5.27 -17.22 1.49
C ASP A 376 -4.53 -18.14 0.51
N ARG A 377 -3.22 -18.37 0.72
CA ARG A 377 -2.37 -19.19 -0.15
C ARG A 377 -2.36 -20.68 0.19
N THR A 378 -2.71 -21.03 1.43
CA THR A 378 -2.59 -22.41 1.94
C THR A 378 -3.84 -23.25 1.74
N VAL A 379 -4.97 -22.65 1.38
CA VAL A 379 -6.19 -23.39 0.98
C VAL A 379 -5.89 -24.38 -0.16
N GLU A 380 -4.83 -24.14 -0.94
CA GLU A 380 -4.50 -24.94 -2.12
C GLU A 380 -3.34 -25.94 -1.95
N THR A 381 -2.34 -25.79 -1.06
CA THR A 381 -1.09 -26.58 -1.25
C THR A 381 -0.25 -27.13 -0.08
N ASP A 382 -0.26 -26.68 1.19
CA ASP A 382 0.52 -27.40 2.23
C ASP A 382 0.07 -27.23 3.69
N LYS A 383 -0.54 -28.29 4.24
CA LYS A 383 -0.90 -28.40 5.67
C LYS A 383 0.32 -28.33 6.60
N GLN A 384 1.51 -28.67 6.11
CA GLN A 384 2.74 -28.69 6.93
C GLN A 384 3.18 -27.29 7.37
N SER A 385 2.86 -26.23 6.61
CA SER A 385 3.15 -24.86 7.02
C SER A 385 2.44 -24.49 8.33
N PHE A 386 1.21 -24.97 8.52
CA PHE A 386 0.46 -24.79 9.77
C PHE A 386 0.98 -25.67 10.90
N VAL A 387 1.37 -26.90 10.60
CA VAL A 387 2.04 -27.78 11.59
C VAL A 387 3.32 -27.11 12.09
N PHE A 388 4.08 -26.47 11.20
CA PHE A 388 5.25 -25.70 11.59
C PHE A 388 4.91 -24.48 12.44
N LEU A 389 3.92 -23.66 12.05
CA LEU A 389 3.48 -22.51 12.86
C LEU A 389 2.99 -22.95 14.25
N ASP A 390 2.22 -24.03 14.32
CA ASP A 390 1.74 -24.62 15.57
C ASP A 390 2.91 -25.13 16.43
N TRP A 391 3.90 -25.81 15.84
CA TRP A 391 5.15 -26.17 16.54
C TRP A 391 5.89 -24.93 17.05
N LEU A 392 5.95 -23.88 16.22
CA LEU A 392 6.67 -22.66 16.51
C LEU A 392 6.09 -21.97 17.76
N VAL A 393 4.76 -21.83 17.83
CA VAL A 393 4.06 -21.20 18.96
C VAL A 393 3.91 -22.12 20.19
N ARG A 394 3.83 -23.44 20.04
CA ARG A 394 3.65 -24.36 21.19
C ARG A 394 4.85 -24.47 22.11
N ASN A 395 6.04 -24.13 21.63
CA ASN A 395 7.26 -24.28 22.42
C ASN A 395 7.72 -22.91 22.95
N PRO A 396 7.59 -22.61 24.26
CA PRO A 396 8.01 -21.33 24.82
C PRO A 396 9.50 -21.03 24.60
N LYS A 397 10.33 -22.06 24.35
CA LYS A 397 11.74 -21.89 24.01
C LYS A 397 11.95 -21.32 22.61
N ASN A 398 10.93 -21.23 21.77
CA ASN A 398 11.03 -20.64 20.44
C ASN A 398 10.90 -19.12 20.46
N GLY A 399 10.16 -18.57 21.42
CA GLY A 399 9.97 -17.13 21.59
C GLY A 399 8.53 -16.79 21.96
N PHE A 400 8.24 -15.50 21.88
CA PHE A 400 6.89 -14.93 21.98
C PHE A 400 6.39 -14.57 20.57
N PHE A 401 5.08 -14.62 20.38
CA PHE A 401 4.47 -14.46 19.08
C PHE A 401 3.24 -13.56 19.14
N ILE A 402 3.15 -12.63 18.21
CA ILE A 402 1.94 -11.86 17.91
C ILE A 402 1.61 -12.12 16.45
N PHE A 403 0.47 -12.76 16.19
CA PHE A 403 -0.06 -12.83 14.83
C PHE A 403 -1.12 -11.76 14.69
N ALA A 404 -0.80 -10.73 13.92
CA ALA A 404 -1.75 -9.70 13.56
C ALA A 404 -2.37 -10.03 12.21
N GLY A 405 -3.68 -9.88 12.14
CA GLY A 405 -4.37 -10.04 10.89
C GLY A 405 -5.75 -9.46 10.93
N SER A 406 -6.38 -9.49 9.76
CA SER A 406 -7.78 -9.12 9.67
C SER A 406 -8.70 -10.23 10.17
N GLN A 407 -9.99 -9.95 10.10
CA GLN A 407 -11.04 -10.73 10.74
C GLN A 407 -11.22 -12.12 10.14
N TYR A 408 -10.59 -12.34 8.99
CA TYR A 408 -10.61 -13.59 8.23
C TYR A 408 -9.91 -14.74 8.96
N ILE A 409 -9.11 -14.43 9.98
CA ILE A 409 -8.58 -15.41 10.93
C ILE A 409 -9.71 -16.31 11.47
N ASP A 410 -10.88 -15.73 11.78
CA ASP A 410 -12.01 -16.49 12.33
C ASP A 410 -12.79 -17.27 11.24
N PHE A 411 -12.64 -16.89 9.98
CA PHE A 411 -13.41 -17.42 8.85
C PHE A 411 -12.72 -18.52 8.07
N SER A 412 -11.41 -18.69 8.25
CA SER A 412 -10.74 -19.81 7.63
C SER A 412 -11.36 -21.09 8.20
N HIS A 413 -12.18 -21.77 7.41
CA HIS A 413 -12.65 -23.15 7.61
C HIS A 413 -11.51 -24.16 7.75
N ASN A 414 -10.27 -23.70 7.85
CA ASN A 414 -9.11 -24.51 8.07
C ASN A 414 -9.10 -24.90 9.55
N GLU A 415 -9.75 -26.03 9.87
CA GLU A 415 -9.77 -26.67 11.20
C GLU A 415 -8.38 -26.62 11.88
N GLN A 416 -7.31 -26.65 11.08
CA GLN A 416 -5.92 -26.61 11.53
C GLN A 416 -5.49 -25.25 12.08
N PHE A 417 -5.81 -24.14 11.41
CA PHE A 417 -5.50 -22.81 11.95
C PHE A 417 -6.43 -22.48 13.12
N GLY A 418 -7.67 -22.97 13.09
CA GLY A 418 -8.58 -22.94 14.23
C GLY A 418 -7.96 -23.52 15.50
N ASN A 419 -7.16 -24.59 15.40
CA ASN A 419 -6.45 -25.15 16.56
C ASN A 419 -5.33 -24.27 17.11
N ILE A 420 -4.69 -23.45 16.27
CA ILE A 420 -3.71 -22.44 16.73
C ILE A 420 -4.46 -21.29 17.38
N ILE A 421 -5.52 -20.79 16.73
CA ILE A 421 -6.33 -19.69 17.23
C ILE A 421 -6.97 -20.01 18.58
N ALA A 422 -7.53 -21.20 18.72
CA ALA A 422 -8.19 -21.65 19.94
C ALA A 422 -7.26 -21.67 21.17
N LYS A 423 -5.94 -21.66 20.97
CA LYS A 423 -4.94 -21.68 22.05
C LYS A 423 -4.39 -20.31 22.41
N GLY A 424 -4.43 -19.35 21.49
CA GLY A 424 -3.91 -18.01 21.71
C GLY A 424 -4.98 -17.09 22.28
N ARG A 425 -4.58 -16.16 23.17
CA ARG A 425 -5.45 -15.05 23.53
C ARG A 425 -5.71 -14.16 22.31
N VAL A 426 -6.97 -14.06 21.90
CA VAL A 426 -7.41 -13.11 20.87
C VAL A 426 -7.67 -11.75 21.52
N LEU A 427 -6.99 -10.72 21.02
CA LEU A 427 -7.19 -9.32 21.37
C LEU A 427 -7.74 -8.58 20.15
N HIS A 428 -8.76 -7.76 20.36
CA HIS A 428 -9.39 -6.99 19.30
C HIS A 428 -8.84 -5.56 19.27
N VAL A 429 -8.59 -5.06 18.06
CA VAL A 429 -8.25 -3.65 17.79
C VAL A 429 -9.54 -2.93 17.37
N PRO A 430 -10.18 -2.19 18.29
CA PRO A 430 -11.46 -1.56 18.02
C PRO A 430 -11.32 -0.33 17.13
N TYR A 431 -12.45 0.13 16.62
CA TYR A 431 -12.59 1.49 16.10
C TYR A 431 -12.40 2.53 17.21
N TYR A 432 -12.27 3.79 16.82
CA TYR A 432 -12.36 4.89 17.77
C TYR A 432 -13.75 4.97 18.37
N GLU A 433 -13.79 5.16 19.67
CA GLU A 433 -15.04 5.43 20.35
C GLU A 433 -15.56 6.82 20.02
N LYS A 434 -16.87 7.00 20.17
CA LYS A 434 -17.56 8.27 19.89
C LYS A 434 -16.87 9.48 20.52
N GLY A 435 -16.39 9.38 21.76
CA GLY A 435 -15.69 10.49 22.42
C GLY A 435 -14.37 10.90 21.75
N ILE A 436 -13.62 9.93 21.21
CA ILE A 436 -12.39 10.21 20.45
C ILE A 436 -12.74 10.87 19.11
N VAL A 437 -13.77 10.38 18.42
CA VAL A 437 -14.25 10.97 17.16
C VAL A 437 -14.72 12.41 17.39
N GLN A 438 -15.41 12.68 18.49
CA GLN A 438 -15.85 14.02 18.88
C GLN A 438 -14.68 14.96 19.16
N ASN A 439 -13.61 14.49 19.80
CA ASN A 439 -12.42 15.32 20.02
C ASN A 439 -11.72 15.67 18.70
N ILE A 440 -11.54 14.68 17.82
CA ILE A 440 -10.99 14.91 16.48
C ILE A 440 -11.85 15.92 15.71
N TYR A 441 -13.18 15.81 15.81
CA TYR A 441 -14.09 16.79 15.23
C TYR A 441 -13.91 18.19 15.83
N ALA A 442 -13.89 18.31 17.16
CA ALA A 442 -13.71 19.59 17.85
C ALA A 442 -12.43 20.30 17.38
N ALA A 443 -11.40 19.52 17.09
CA ALA A 443 -10.13 19.99 16.55
C ALA A 443 -10.26 20.66 15.17
N VAL A 444 -11.23 20.23 14.34
CA VAL A 444 -11.51 20.79 13.01
C VAL A 444 -12.75 21.69 12.96
N GLN A 445 -13.50 21.82 14.07
CA GLN A 445 -14.73 22.61 14.15
C GLN A 445 -14.53 24.07 13.76
N LYS A 446 -13.36 24.64 14.04
CA LYS A 446 -13.01 26.03 13.66
C LYS A 446 -13.06 26.30 12.14
N TYR A 447 -13.06 25.25 11.31
CA TYR A 447 -13.15 25.34 9.85
C TYR A 447 -14.59 25.20 9.32
N ILE A 448 -15.55 24.88 10.20
CA ILE A 448 -16.92 24.51 9.86
C ILE A 448 -17.87 25.62 10.33
N ASP A 449 -18.95 25.85 9.57
CA ASP A 449 -20.01 26.78 9.95
C ASP A 449 -20.76 26.28 11.18
N ASP A 450 -20.96 27.16 12.16
CA ASP A 450 -21.54 26.82 13.46
C ASP A 450 -23.04 26.44 13.33
N GLU A 451 -23.69 26.85 12.23
CA GLU A 451 -25.09 26.52 11.95
C GLU A 451 -25.28 25.12 11.33
N THR A 452 -24.19 24.40 11.01
CA THR A 452 -24.27 23.13 10.29
C THR A 452 -24.29 21.91 11.22
N ASP A 453 -25.23 20.98 10.98
CA ASP A 453 -25.31 19.71 11.71
C ASP A 453 -24.35 18.65 11.14
N ILE A 454 -23.07 19.01 11.00
CA ILE A 454 -22.04 18.12 10.41
C ILE A 454 -21.55 17.08 11.42
N ILE A 455 -21.60 17.34 12.74
CA ILE A 455 -21.10 16.39 13.76
C ILE A 455 -21.79 15.04 13.69
N PRO A 456 -23.14 14.96 13.71
CA PRO A 456 -23.81 13.67 13.68
C PRO A 456 -23.53 12.95 12.37
N LYS A 457 -23.53 13.66 11.24
CA LYS A 457 -23.12 13.10 9.94
C LYS A 457 -21.70 12.53 10.02
N PHE A 458 -20.70 13.31 10.45
CA PHE A 458 -19.31 12.88 10.59
C PHE A 458 -19.18 11.61 11.44
N CYS A 459 -19.86 11.56 12.60
CA CYS A 459 -19.85 10.40 13.49
C CYS A 459 -20.51 9.19 12.84
N VAL A 460 -21.65 9.36 12.15
CA VAL A 460 -22.36 8.28 11.44
C VAL A 460 -21.50 7.73 10.31
N TYR A 461 -20.99 8.60 9.43
CA TYR A 461 -20.19 8.23 8.26
C TYR A 461 -18.93 7.45 8.63
N THR A 462 -18.22 7.93 9.65
CA THR A 462 -16.95 7.32 10.05
C THR A 462 -17.16 6.11 10.95
N ASN A 463 -18.19 6.13 11.80
CA ASN A 463 -18.39 5.23 12.94
C ASN A 463 -17.10 4.92 13.70
N GLY A 464 -16.18 5.88 13.81
CA GLY A 464 -14.89 5.65 14.48
C GLY A 464 -13.79 5.00 13.65
N HIS A 465 -13.99 4.68 12.36
CA HIS A 465 -12.98 4.02 11.56
C HIS A 465 -11.77 4.95 11.29
N PRO A 466 -10.56 4.62 11.78
CA PRO A 466 -9.43 5.55 11.76
C PRO A 466 -9.06 6.09 10.37
N ARG A 467 -9.06 5.22 9.35
CA ARG A 467 -8.72 5.61 7.97
C ARG A 467 -9.79 6.51 7.34
N ILE A 468 -11.06 6.28 7.63
CA ILE A 468 -12.16 7.07 7.06
C ILE A 468 -12.19 8.44 7.71
N ILE A 469 -11.98 8.51 9.03
CA ILE A 469 -11.81 9.78 9.75
C ILE A 469 -10.68 10.59 9.12
N ARG A 470 -9.53 9.95 8.85
CA ARG A 470 -8.41 10.63 8.21
C ARG A 470 -8.78 11.18 6.83
N TYR A 471 -9.35 10.35 5.94
CA TYR A 471 -9.77 10.83 4.62
C TYR A 471 -10.77 11.97 4.72
N LEU A 472 -11.75 11.86 5.62
CA LEU A 472 -12.77 12.87 5.82
C LEU A 472 -12.17 14.20 6.27
N VAL A 473 -11.26 14.17 7.23
CA VAL A 473 -10.56 15.39 7.68
C VAL A 473 -9.66 15.96 6.57
N ASP A 474 -8.92 15.12 5.86
CA ASP A 474 -8.04 15.57 4.78
C ASP A 474 -8.83 16.28 3.67
N GLU A 475 -10.00 15.75 3.28
CA GLU A 475 -10.89 16.39 2.30
C GLU A 475 -11.56 17.65 2.83
N LEU A 476 -12.00 17.63 4.10
CA LEU A 476 -12.56 18.78 4.78
C LEU A 476 -11.60 19.97 4.73
N LEU A 477 -10.34 19.75 5.09
CA LEU A 477 -9.33 20.81 5.09
C LEU A 477 -8.93 21.26 3.67
N LYS A 478 -8.93 20.36 2.68
CA LYS A 478 -8.74 20.74 1.27
C LYS A 478 -9.86 21.66 0.80
N ARG A 479 -11.11 21.32 1.13
CA ARG A 479 -12.28 22.12 0.77
C ARG A 479 -12.27 23.48 1.46
N PHE A 480 -11.88 23.53 2.73
CA PHE A 480 -11.67 24.80 3.44
C PHE A 480 -10.66 25.71 2.71
N LYS A 481 -9.51 25.17 2.28
CA LYS A 481 -8.50 25.95 1.52
C LYS A 481 -9.05 26.49 0.21
N TYR A 482 -9.88 25.71 -0.49
CA TYR A 482 -10.56 26.15 -1.70
C TYR A 482 -11.58 27.26 -1.42
N ASN A 483 -12.36 27.14 -0.34
CA ASN A 483 -13.32 28.17 0.05
C ASN A 483 -12.63 29.50 0.41
N LEU A 484 -11.44 29.46 1.02
CA LEU A 484 -10.65 30.67 1.32
C LEU A 484 -10.31 31.49 0.07
N THR A 485 -10.18 30.85 -1.10
CA THR A 485 -9.94 31.57 -2.37
C THR A 485 -11.22 32.19 -2.96
N GLU A 486 -12.38 31.66 -2.59
CA GLU A 486 -13.71 32.02 -3.12
C GLU A 486 -14.53 32.91 -2.16
N GLN A 487 -13.88 33.61 -1.21
CA GLN A 487 -14.50 34.46 -0.17
C GLN A 487 -15.34 33.72 0.90
N HIS A 488 -15.50 32.40 0.83
CA HIS A 488 -16.14 31.60 1.87
C HIS A 488 -15.14 31.25 2.98
N LYS A 489 -15.38 31.74 4.21
CA LYS A 489 -14.45 31.54 5.33
C LYS A 489 -14.65 30.23 6.09
N LYS A 490 -15.67 29.45 5.78
CA LYS A 490 -16.05 28.22 6.51
C LYS A 490 -16.64 27.18 5.55
N ILE A 491 -16.71 25.94 6.01
CA ILE A 491 -17.35 24.81 5.32
C ILE A 491 -18.83 24.79 5.69
N ILE A 492 -19.70 24.79 4.68
CA ILE A 492 -21.16 24.68 4.85
C ILE A 492 -21.64 23.25 4.62
N GLU A 493 -22.93 22.97 4.85
CA GLU A 493 -23.49 21.62 4.69
C GLU A 493 -23.30 21.04 3.28
N ASN A 494 -23.54 21.84 2.23
CA ASN A 494 -23.34 21.41 0.84
C ASN A 494 -21.89 21.02 0.53
N ASP A 495 -20.91 21.65 1.18
CA ASP A 495 -19.51 21.27 1.02
C ASP A 495 -19.24 19.89 1.64
N PHE A 496 -19.95 19.56 2.72
CA PHE A 496 -19.80 18.28 3.38
C PHE A 496 -20.27 17.13 2.50
N ASP A 497 -21.35 17.28 1.73
CA ASP A 497 -21.80 16.25 0.80
C ASP A 497 -20.75 16.01 -0.31
N LEU A 498 -20.15 17.07 -0.86
CA LEU A 498 -19.04 16.98 -1.83
C LEU A 498 -17.79 16.33 -1.21
N ILE A 499 -17.51 16.62 0.06
CA ILE A 499 -16.45 15.98 0.82
C ILE A 499 -16.73 14.48 0.94
N ILE A 500 -17.96 14.07 1.28
CA ILE A 500 -18.35 12.66 1.37
C ILE A 500 -18.20 11.96 0.02
N GLU A 501 -18.62 12.58 -1.08
CA GLU A 501 -18.41 12.02 -2.43
C GLU A 501 -16.92 11.84 -2.74
N SER A 502 -16.10 12.86 -2.47
CA SER A 502 -14.64 12.79 -2.65
C SER A 502 -14.01 11.68 -1.82
N VAL A 503 -14.39 11.55 -0.54
CA VAL A 503 -13.91 10.49 0.35
C VAL A 503 -14.37 9.13 -0.16
N THR A 504 -15.61 9.00 -0.60
CA THR A 504 -16.20 7.77 -1.15
C THR A 504 -15.39 7.29 -2.35
N ALA A 505 -15.08 8.20 -3.29
CA ALA A 505 -14.23 7.90 -4.44
C ALA A 505 -12.79 7.52 -4.05
N LYS A 506 -12.15 8.25 -3.14
CA LYS A 506 -10.75 7.99 -2.72
C LYS A 506 -10.58 6.72 -1.92
N SER A 507 -11.59 6.35 -1.15
CA SER A 507 -11.56 5.16 -0.29
C SER A 507 -12.15 3.92 -0.95
N CYS A 508 -12.39 3.96 -2.27
CA CYS A 508 -12.90 2.83 -3.03
C CYS A 508 -11.97 1.61 -3.00
N GLU A 509 -10.66 1.79 -2.82
CA GLU A 509 -9.71 0.70 -2.62
C GLU A 509 -10.12 -0.20 -1.43
N ILE A 510 -10.70 0.41 -0.39
CA ILE A 510 -11.17 -0.30 0.80
C ILE A 510 -12.39 -1.13 0.42
N LEU A 511 -13.36 -0.53 -0.27
CA LEU A 511 -14.51 -1.26 -0.81
C LEU A 511 -14.04 -2.44 -1.65
N TRP A 512 -13.14 -2.26 -2.62
CA TRP A 512 -12.72 -3.32 -3.52
C TRP A 512 -11.97 -4.45 -2.81
N MET A 513 -11.09 -4.12 -1.87
CA MET A 513 -10.41 -5.09 -1.02
C MET A 513 -11.41 -5.93 -0.22
N LEU A 514 -12.45 -5.28 0.33
CA LEU A 514 -13.52 -5.96 1.05
C LEU A 514 -14.35 -6.81 0.07
N TRP A 515 -14.89 -6.20 -0.98
CA TRP A 515 -15.76 -6.80 -1.99
C TRP A 515 -15.16 -8.08 -2.59
N LYS A 516 -13.88 -8.07 -2.96
CA LYS A 516 -13.19 -9.25 -3.52
C LYS A 516 -13.26 -10.49 -2.62
N ARG A 517 -13.40 -10.29 -1.31
CA ARG A 517 -13.41 -11.35 -0.30
C ARG A 517 -14.81 -11.77 0.16
N LEU A 518 -15.85 -11.10 -0.33
CA LEU A 518 -17.23 -11.47 -0.06
C LEU A 518 -17.64 -12.73 -0.83
N SER A 519 -18.38 -13.62 -0.18
CA SER A 519 -19.09 -14.70 -0.87
C SER A 519 -20.20 -14.14 -1.75
N ILE A 520 -20.70 -14.96 -2.68
CA ILE A 520 -21.76 -14.54 -3.61
C ILE A 520 -23.00 -14.04 -2.85
N GLU A 521 -23.37 -14.69 -1.74
CA GLU A 521 -24.50 -14.30 -0.90
C GLU A 521 -24.26 -12.93 -0.25
N GLU A 522 -23.06 -12.70 0.29
CA GLU A 522 -22.70 -11.44 0.93
C GLU A 522 -22.67 -10.28 -0.08
N LYS A 523 -22.11 -10.50 -1.29
CA LYS A 523 -22.12 -9.51 -2.38
C LYS A 523 -23.54 -9.15 -2.80
N PHE A 524 -24.38 -10.16 -2.97
CA PHE A 524 -25.77 -9.97 -3.39
C PHE A 524 -26.57 -9.20 -2.34
N ILE A 525 -26.47 -9.54 -1.05
CA ILE A 525 -27.11 -8.78 0.03
C ILE A 525 -26.63 -7.33 0.05
N THR A 526 -25.32 -7.14 -0.07
CA THR A 526 -24.71 -5.81 -0.09
C THR A 526 -25.25 -4.96 -1.26
N TRP A 527 -25.36 -5.55 -2.45
CA TRP A 527 -25.95 -4.93 -3.64
C TRP A 527 -27.46 -4.68 -3.50
N LEU A 528 -28.23 -5.59 -2.91
CA LEU A 528 -29.66 -5.38 -2.66
C LEU A 528 -29.90 -4.17 -1.75
N ILE A 529 -29.09 -4.05 -0.70
CA ILE A 529 -29.21 -2.97 0.27
C ILE A 529 -28.97 -1.60 -0.38
N SER A 530 -28.04 -1.49 -1.34
CA SER A 530 -27.75 -0.20 -1.97
C SER A 530 -28.86 0.32 -2.88
N ARG A 531 -29.79 -0.53 -3.32
CA ARG A 531 -30.89 -0.12 -4.20
C ARG A 531 -32.10 0.45 -3.46
N GLU A 532 -32.33 0.07 -2.20
CA GLU A 532 -33.69 0.09 -1.63
C GLU A 532 -33.82 0.76 -0.25
N LEU A 533 -32.73 1.18 0.40
CA LEU A 533 -32.77 1.58 1.82
C LEU A 533 -31.92 2.83 2.11
N TYR A 534 -32.57 4.00 2.03
CA TYR A 534 -31.95 5.31 2.21
C TYR A 534 -32.09 5.92 3.61
N THR A 535 -33.00 5.40 4.44
CA THR A 535 -33.34 6.05 5.70
C THR A 535 -32.98 5.14 6.87
N ASP A 536 -32.12 5.67 7.75
CA ASP A 536 -31.73 5.15 9.08
C ASP A 536 -30.62 4.09 9.15
N PHE A 537 -29.99 3.70 8.04
CA PHE A 537 -28.89 2.70 8.04
C PHE A 537 -29.23 1.36 8.72
N LYS A 538 -30.52 1.08 8.92
CA LYS A 538 -31.04 -0.13 9.55
C LYS A 538 -31.81 -0.94 8.53
N TYR A 539 -31.48 -2.22 8.44
CA TYR A 539 -31.97 -3.12 7.42
C TYR A 539 -32.69 -4.28 8.07
N ASN A 540 -33.95 -4.49 7.69
CA ASN A 540 -34.77 -5.61 8.15
C ASN A 540 -34.59 -6.81 7.20
N CYS A 541 -34.29 -7.98 7.77
CA CYS A 541 -34.03 -9.20 6.99
C CYS A 541 -35.21 -9.61 6.12
N ASP A 542 -36.44 -9.52 6.61
CA ASP A 542 -37.65 -9.91 5.86
C ASP A 542 -37.82 -9.06 4.61
N LYS A 543 -37.55 -7.75 4.71
CA LYS A 543 -37.56 -6.84 3.56
C LYS A 543 -36.47 -7.20 2.53
N ILE A 544 -35.26 -7.56 2.98
CA ILE A 544 -34.20 -8.00 2.06
C ILE A 544 -34.61 -9.31 1.36
N ILE A 545 -35.23 -10.23 2.10
CA ILE A 545 -35.76 -11.49 1.54
C ILE A 545 -36.85 -11.20 0.51
N GLU A 546 -37.77 -10.27 0.79
CA GLU A 546 -38.79 -9.85 -0.16
C GLU A 546 -38.17 -9.26 -1.44
N LEU A 547 -37.25 -8.31 -1.31
CA LEU A 547 -36.53 -7.70 -2.43
C LEU A 547 -35.76 -8.72 -3.27
N SER A 548 -35.14 -9.71 -2.62
CA SER A 548 -34.40 -10.74 -3.33
C SER A 548 -35.24 -11.54 -4.32
N LYS A 549 -36.54 -11.75 -4.02
CA LYS A 549 -37.47 -12.51 -4.87
C LYS A 549 -37.73 -11.82 -6.20
N HIS A 550 -37.56 -10.50 -6.27
CA HIS A 550 -37.73 -9.72 -7.50
C HIS A 550 -36.51 -9.74 -8.42
N HIS A 551 -35.32 -10.10 -7.90
CA HIS A 551 -34.06 -10.00 -8.64
C HIS A 551 -33.47 -11.33 -9.06
N ILE A 552 -33.93 -12.44 -8.47
CA ILE A 552 -33.45 -13.77 -8.84
C ILE A 552 -34.60 -14.78 -8.86
N GLU A 553 -35.01 -15.14 -10.06
CA GLU A 553 -35.75 -16.37 -10.31
C GLU A 553 -34.76 -17.55 -10.17
N ASN A 554 -34.96 -18.45 -9.20
CA ASN A 554 -34.31 -19.78 -9.10
C ASN A 554 -32.87 -19.95 -8.54
N THR A 555 -32.23 -19.02 -7.82
CA THR A 555 -31.04 -19.40 -7.02
C THR A 555 -31.34 -19.49 -5.53
N ALA A 556 -30.87 -20.59 -4.93
CA ALA A 556 -30.88 -20.84 -3.49
C ALA A 556 -29.85 -19.96 -2.76
N ILE A 557 -29.95 -18.63 -2.88
CA ILE A 557 -29.15 -17.72 -2.06
C ILE A 557 -29.73 -17.71 -0.65
N ASP A 558 -28.93 -18.19 0.29
CA ASP A 558 -29.25 -18.17 1.71
C ASP A 558 -28.89 -16.79 2.28
N ILE A 559 -29.90 -15.91 2.34
CA ILE A 559 -29.75 -14.53 2.81
C ILE A 559 -29.36 -14.50 4.28
N ASP A 560 -29.95 -15.35 5.11
CA ASP A 560 -29.63 -15.45 6.53
C ASP A 560 -28.16 -15.84 6.73
N LYS A 561 -27.66 -16.82 5.98
CA LYS A 561 -26.24 -17.20 5.97
C LYS A 561 -25.35 -16.04 5.53
N GLY A 562 -25.73 -15.29 4.49
CA GLY A 562 -24.97 -14.13 4.03
C GLY A 562 -24.91 -13.01 5.06
N ILE A 563 -26.02 -12.68 5.74
CA ILE A 563 -26.06 -11.68 6.81
C ILE A 563 -25.22 -12.13 8.01
N LYS A 564 -25.35 -13.39 8.43
CA LYS A 564 -24.53 -13.96 9.50
C LYS A 564 -23.04 -13.88 9.18
N LYS A 565 -22.65 -14.13 7.93
CA LYS A 565 -21.25 -13.93 7.49
C LYS A 565 -20.83 -12.46 7.56
N LEU A 566 -21.64 -11.52 7.06
CA LEU A 566 -21.34 -10.08 7.15
C LEU A 566 -21.16 -9.62 8.61
N ILE A 567 -21.97 -10.14 9.53
CA ILE A 567 -21.90 -9.83 10.97
C ILE A 567 -20.69 -10.48 11.62
N LEU A 568 -20.41 -11.74 11.31
CA LEU A 568 -19.21 -12.44 11.80
C LEU A 568 -17.92 -11.76 11.29
N ARG A 569 -17.97 -11.13 10.10
CA ARG A 569 -16.89 -10.28 9.55
C ARG A 569 -16.89 -8.89 10.17
N GLU A 570 -17.79 -8.62 11.11
CA GLU A 570 -18.03 -7.32 11.72
C GLU A 570 -18.29 -6.19 10.71
N TRP A 571 -18.70 -6.49 9.49
CA TRP A 571 -19.09 -5.44 8.53
C TRP A 571 -20.48 -4.94 8.82
N ALA A 572 -21.31 -5.83 9.36
CA ALA A 572 -22.59 -5.51 9.93
C ALA A 572 -22.60 -5.82 11.44
N GLU A 573 -23.62 -5.28 12.11
CA GLU A 573 -23.98 -5.65 13.47
C GLU A 573 -25.49 -5.65 13.62
N TRP A 574 -26.00 -6.54 14.45
CA TRP A 574 -27.41 -6.55 14.81
C TRP A 574 -27.74 -5.29 15.63
N CYS A 575 -28.84 -4.63 15.25
CA CYS A 575 -29.42 -3.53 16.01
C CYS A 575 -30.46 -4.03 17.03
N ASP A 576 -31.23 -5.05 16.64
CA ASP A 576 -32.26 -5.70 17.44
C ASP A 576 -32.42 -7.13 16.92
N ASP A 577 -31.90 -8.09 17.68
CA ASP A 577 -31.93 -9.52 17.34
C ASP A 577 -33.36 -10.04 17.19
N ASN A 578 -34.32 -9.52 17.96
CA ASN A 578 -35.71 -9.96 17.91
C ASN A 578 -36.43 -9.47 16.65
N LYS A 579 -36.00 -8.34 16.10
CA LYS A 579 -36.59 -7.75 14.88
C LYS A 579 -35.81 -8.10 13.62
N MET A 580 -34.77 -8.93 13.73
CA MET A 580 -33.88 -9.27 12.62
C MET A 580 -33.42 -8.01 11.86
N THR A 581 -33.07 -6.95 12.63
CA THR A 581 -32.57 -5.70 12.04
C THR A 581 -31.09 -5.57 12.26
N PHE A 582 -30.34 -5.27 11.21
CA PHE A 582 -28.89 -5.03 11.29
C PHE A 582 -28.52 -3.71 10.62
N ARG A 583 -27.29 -3.25 10.85
CA ARG A 583 -26.70 -2.09 10.19
C ARG A 583 -25.28 -2.39 9.78
N PHE A 584 -24.75 -1.65 8.80
CA PHE A 584 -23.32 -1.69 8.55
C PHE A 584 -22.56 -0.97 9.68
N LYS A 585 -21.46 -1.57 10.14
CA LYS A 585 -20.54 -0.92 11.10
C LYS A 585 -19.82 0.27 10.49
N LEU A 586 -19.67 0.35 9.17
CA LEU A 586 -19.09 1.51 8.49
C LEU A 586 -20.21 2.32 7.84
N GLY A 587 -20.46 3.54 8.33
CA GLY A 587 -21.51 4.39 7.75
C GLY A 587 -21.23 4.83 6.32
N ILE A 588 -19.96 4.89 5.90
CA ILE A 588 -19.58 5.15 4.51
C ILE A 588 -19.87 3.96 3.57
N PHE A 589 -20.04 2.75 4.10
CA PHE A 589 -20.15 1.55 3.27
C PHE A 589 -21.37 1.59 2.31
N PRO A 590 -22.58 2.00 2.74
CA PRO A 590 -23.71 2.27 1.84
C PRO A 590 -23.38 3.25 0.71
N HIS A 591 -22.64 4.32 1.00
CA HIS A 591 -22.25 5.31 0.01
C HIS A 591 -21.31 4.73 -1.05
N TRP A 592 -20.36 3.88 -0.65
CA TRP A 592 -19.52 3.16 -1.61
C TRP A 592 -20.34 2.28 -2.53
N ILE A 593 -21.23 1.46 -1.98
CA ILE A 593 -22.00 0.51 -2.79
C ILE A 593 -22.89 1.25 -3.78
N GLN A 594 -23.47 2.37 -3.36
CA GLN A 594 -24.26 3.22 -4.25
C GLN A 594 -23.39 3.84 -5.35
N TYR A 595 -22.29 4.48 -4.96
CA TYR A 595 -21.39 5.14 -5.91
C TYR A 595 -20.87 4.17 -6.98
N TYR A 596 -20.67 2.89 -6.62
CA TYR A 596 -20.19 1.84 -7.51
C TYR A 596 -21.28 0.83 -7.93
N SER A 597 -22.57 1.15 -7.80
CA SER A 597 -23.65 0.15 -7.92
C SER A 597 -23.65 -0.56 -9.27
N ILE A 598 -23.37 0.16 -10.36
CA ILE A 598 -23.30 -0.38 -11.72
C ILE A 598 -22.12 -1.36 -11.84
N THR A 599 -20.93 -0.96 -11.39
CA THR A 599 -19.72 -1.80 -11.44
C THR A 599 -19.89 -3.07 -10.60
N LEU A 600 -20.52 -2.96 -9.42
CA LEU A 600 -20.79 -4.11 -8.55
C LEU A 600 -21.87 -5.04 -9.13
N GLU A 601 -22.86 -4.49 -9.83
CA GLU A 601 -23.86 -5.28 -10.57
C GLU A 601 -23.20 -6.09 -11.69
N ASN A 602 -22.28 -5.48 -12.43
CA ASN A 602 -21.55 -6.16 -13.49
C ASN A 602 -20.74 -7.34 -12.93
N ASP A 603 -20.00 -7.19 -11.83
CA ASP A 603 -19.27 -8.29 -11.17
C ASP A 603 -20.20 -9.46 -10.74
N LEU A 604 -21.45 -9.17 -10.38
CA LEU A 604 -22.45 -10.19 -10.07
C LEU A 604 -22.98 -10.91 -11.32
N LYS A 605 -23.16 -10.21 -12.44
CA LYS A 605 -23.65 -10.78 -13.71
C LYS A 605 -22.67 -11.78 -14.33
N TRP A 606 -21.36 -11.51 -14.24
CA TRP A 606 -20.32 -12.41 -14.74
C TRP A 606 -20.28 -13.79 -14.06
N LYS A 607 -20.99 -13.97 -12.95
CA LYS A 607 -21.02 -15.23 -12.17
C LYS A 607 -22.34 -16.00 -12.28
N LYS A 608 -23.35 -15.45 -12.96
CA LYS A 608 -24.55 -16.18 -13.40
C LYS A 608 -24.24 -16.85 -14.73
#